data_AF-A0A933EZK4-F1
#
_entry.id   AF-A0A933EZK4-F1
#
_cell.length_a   1.000
_cell.length_b   1.000
_cell.length_c   1.000
_cell.angle_alpha   90.00
_cell.angle_beta   90.00
_cell.angle_gamma   90.00
#
_symmetry.space_group_name_H-M   'P 1'
#
loop_
_entity.id
_entity.type
_entity.pdbx_description
1 polymer ?
#
loop_
_entity_poly.entity_id
_entity_poly.type
_entity_poly.pdbx_seq_one_letter_code
_entity_poly.pdbx_strand_id
1 'polypeptide(L)'
;ERFQLIFGGSELCNGYSELNDPLDQRARFEEQQKMRESGDREAQMADEDFVEALEYGMPPVCGLGISERLFAFLEGKSVRECTMFPLLKPAHRGTEESGDEEKAGMLSLEHQEDDTVEIKDIGITRKKALDLLYEHIKNQNLIKHHLSVEIQMRALAEYFQKQGIGGVNPDAWAIAGLLHDMDWEITESEPKRHSLMTADILNKKGVHPAIVEAIRVHNHIHGIEPKTLMEKALYCAEELTGLVVASALVQPDKKLSSVDVPSVIKKFKDKAFARGVNREIIFQCEPMLGLSLEKLTAITLSAMQEKAGELGL
;
A
#
# COMPACT_ATOMS: atom_id res chain seq x y z
N GLU A 1 -11.79 24.81 26.53
CA GLU A 1 -11.11 24.26 27.73
C GLU A 1 -11.07 22.74 27.65
N ARG A 2 -10.06 22.12 28.25
CA ARG A 2 -9.89 20.66 28.27
C ARG A 2 -9.59 20.22 29.69
N PHE A 3 -10.21 19.14 30.14
CA PHE A 3 -9.95 18.55 31.45
C PHE A 3 -9.76 17.04 31.32
N GLN A 4 -9.01 16.46 32.24
CA GLN A 4 -8.79 15.01 32.29
C GLN A 4 -9.26 14.49 33.66
N LEU A 5 -10.02 13.40 33.66
CA LEU A 5 -10.32 12.68 34.90
C LEU A 5 -9.23 11.65 35.14
N ILE A 6 -8.43 11.88 36.17
CA ILE A 6 -7.41 10.93 36.62
C ILE A 6 -7.91 10.27 37.90
N PHE A 7 -8.02 8.95 37.88
CA PHE A 7 -8.40 8.16 39.05
C PHE A 7 -7.49 6.93 39.15
N GLY A 8 -7.00 6.63 40.35
CA GLY A 8 -6.10 5.49 40.57
C GLY A 8 -4.80 5.55 39.74
N GLY A 9 -4.32 6.75 39.40
CA GLY A 9 -3.11 6.94 38.59
C GLY A 9 -3.29 6.69 37.08
N SER A 10 -4.53 6.46 36.61
CA SER A 10 -4.86 6.30 35.19
C SER A 10 -5.80 7.39 34.71
N GLU A 11 -5.60 7.87 33.48
CA GLU A 11 -6.57 8.71 32.77
C GLU A 11 -7.78 7.87 32.37
N LEU A 12 -8.96 8.24 32.86
CA LEU A 12 -10.22 7.56 32.58
C LEU A 12 -11.02 8.24 31.47
N CYS A 13 -10.96 9.56 31.40
CA CYS A 13 -11.66 10.32 30.38
C CYS A 13 -10.89 11.57 29.98
N ASN A 14 -11.14 11.96 28.74
CA ASN A 14 -10.74 13.24 28.19
C ASN A 14 -11.99 14.08 27.95
N GLY A 15 -12.15 15.11 28.77
CA GLY A 15 -13.26 16.06 28.68
C GLY A 15 -12.84 17.34 27.98
N TYR A 16 -13.75 17.94 27.22
CA TYR A 16 -13.51 19.20 26.54
C TYR A 16 -14.80 20.01 26.50
N SER A 17 -14.67 21.34 26.61
CA SER A 17 -15.79 22.23 26.31
C SER A 17 -15.97 22.27 24.80
N GLU A 18 -17.18 22.07 24.33
CA GLU A 18 -17.46 22.32 22.90
C GLU A 18 -17.41 23.82 22.62
N LEU A 19 -17.06 24.15 21.38
CA LEU A 19 -17.17 25.52 20.90
C LEU A 19 -18.64 25.82 20.59
N ASN A 20 -19.28 26.61 21.43
CA ASN A 20 -20.68 27.03 21.27
C ASN A 20 -20.83 28.55 21.08
N ASP A 21 -19.73 29.24 20.79
CA ASP A 21 -19.74 30.67 20.49
C ASP A 21 -20.00 30.87 18.99
N PRO A 22 -21.16 31.41 18.58
CA PRO A 22 -21.49 31.59 17.17
C PRO A 22 -20.53 32.55 16.45
N LEU A 23 -19.96 33.54 17.16
CA LEU A 23 -19.04 34.51 16.56
C LEU A 23 -17.68 33.86 16.26
N ASP A 24 -17.14 33.08 17.20
CA ASP A 24 -15.90 32.32 16.98
C ASP A 24 -16.11 31.22 15.92
N GLN A 25 -17.25 30.51 15.97
CA GLN A 25 -17.56 29.49 14.98
C GLN A 25 -17.66 30.07 13.56
N ARG A 26 -18.32 31.23 13.38
CA ARG A 26 -18.39 31.94 12.09
C ARG A 26 -17.00 32.36 11.59
N ALA A 27 -16.17 32.93 12.46
CA ALA A 27 -14.81 33.35 12.10
C ALA A 27 -13.95 32.17 11.59
N ARG A 28 -14.11 30.99 12.19
CA ARG A 28 -13.42 29.76 11.74
C ARG A 28 -13.92 29.27 10.40
N PHE A 29 -15.23 29.33 10.16
CA PHE A 29 -15.79 28.99 8.85
C PHE A 29 -15.32 29.96 7.75
N GLU A 30 -15.22 31.26 8.03
CA GLU A 30 -14.62 32.22 7.08
C GLU A 30 -13.16 31.90 6.75
N GLU A 31 -12.38 31.44 7.74
CA GLU A 31 -11.00 31.03 7.52
C GLU A 31 -10.92 29.76 6.67
N GLN A 32 -11.74 28.75 6.97
CA GLN A 32 -11.86 27.51 6.19
C GLN A 32 -12.31 27.79 4.74
N GLN A 33 -13.24 28.71 4.54
CA GLN A 33 -13.69 29.14 3.21
C GLN A 33 -12.53 29.73 2.39
N LYS A 34 -11.70 30.58 3.00
CA LYS A 34 -10.49 31.14 2.35
C LYS A 34 -9.49 30.04 1.99
N MET A 35 -9.29 29.06 2.88
CA MET A 35 -8.41 27.91 2.60
C MET A 35 -8.93 27.10 1.40
N ARG A 36 -10.25 26.87 1.34
CA ARG A 36 -10.89 26.19 0.22
C ARG A 36 -10.77 26.95 -1.10
N GLU A 37 -10.99 28.27 -1.08
CA GLU A 37 -10.78 29.15 -2.25
C GLU A 37 -9.33 29.15 -2.73
N SER A 38 -8.36 28.95 -1.81
CA SER A 38 -6.94 28.80 -2.14
C SER A 38 -6.58 27.41 -2.68
N GLY A 39 -7.53 26.48 -2.76
CA GLY A 39 -7.38 25.16 -3.38
C GLY A 39 -7.21 24.00 -2.39
N ASP A 40 -7.39 24.21 -1.09
CA ASP A 40 -7.40 23.14 -0.10
C ASP A 40 -8.68 22.28 -0.23
N ARG A 41 -8.50 20.98 -0.47
CA ARG A 41 -9.59 20.02 -0.62
C ARG A 41 -10.07 19.42 0.70
N GLU A 42 -9.31 19.56 1.78
CA GLU A 42 -9.67 19.08 3.12
C GLU A 42 -10.44 20.13 3.93
N ALA A 43 -10.42 21.40 3.49
CA ALA A 43 -11.14 22.50 4.12
C ALA A 43 -12.67 22.29 4.06
N GLN A 44 -13.31 22.43 5.21
CA GLN A 44 -14.75 22.21 5.37
C GLN A 44 -15.57 23.37 4.79
N MET A 45 -16.79 23.08 4.33
CA MET A 45 -17.71 24.13 3.89
C MET A 45 -18.27 24.88 5.10
N ALA A 46 -18.50 26.19 4.97
CA ALA A 46 -19.26 26.95 5.94
C ALA A 46 -20.71 26.42 6.02
N ASP A 47 -21.18 26.17 7.24
CA ASP A 47 -22.56 25.79 7.54
C ASP A 47 -23.21 26.92 8.34
N GLU A 48 -23.88 27.83 7.63
CA GLU A 48 -24.53 28.99 8.25
C GLU A 48 -25.75 28.58 9.07
N ASP A 49 -26.45 27.51 8.70
CA ASP A 49 -27.60 26.98 9.45
C ASP A 49 -27.15 26.48 10.83
N PHE A 50 -25.94 25.88 10.90
CA PHE A 50 -25.32 25.50 12.18
C PHE A 50 -24.96 26.72 13.03
N VAL A 51 -24.40 27.78 12.45
CA VAL A 51 -24.09 29.01 13.19
C VAL A 51 -25.37 29.69 13.69
N GLU A 52 -26.40 29.78 12.85
CA GLU A 52 -27.71 30.33 13.22
C GLU A 52 -28.32 29.51 14.37
N ALA A 53 -28.21 28.19 14.34
CA ALA A 53 -28.66 27.33 15.44
C ALA A 53 -27.92 27.62 16.76
N LEU A 54 -26.62 27.93 16.72
CA LEU A 54 -25.86 28.36 17.90
C LEU A 54 -26.34 29.71 18.44
N GLU A 55 -26.68 30.66 17.56
CA GLU A 55 -27.23 31.98 17.93
C GLU A 55 -28.58 31.88 18.67
N TYR A 56 -29.41 30.88 18.35
CA TYR A 56 -30.67 30.61 19.05
C TYR A 56 -30.51 30.02 20.46
N GLY A 57 -29.27 29.78 20.91
CA GLY A 57 -28.94 29.51 22.30
C GLY A 57 -28.68 28.05 22.60
N MET A 58 -27.66 27.47 21.97
CA MET A 58 -27.10 26.21 22.44
C MET A 58 -26.47 26.44 23.83
N PRO A 59 -26.93 25.74 24.89
CA PRO A 59 -26.31 25.90 26.21
C PRO A 59 -24.85 25.46 26.15
N PRO A 60 -23.98 25.93 27.06
CA PRO A 60 -22.62 25.42 27.14
C PRO A 60 -22.63 23.89 27.29
N VAL A 61 -22.13 23.19 26.28
CA VAL A 61 -21.99 21.73 26.33
C VAL A 61 -20.53 21.34 26.50
N CYS A 62 -20.31 20.18 27.10
CA CYS A 62 -19.02 19.55 27.17
C CYS A 62 -19.11 18.13 26.62
N GLY A 63 -18.07 17.73 25.89
CA GLY A 63 -17.87 16.36 25.43
C GLY A 63 -17.07 15.56 26.45
N LEU A 64 -17.41 14.28 26.59
CA LEU A 64 -16.69 13.33 27.42
C LEU A 64 -16.30 12.12 26.57
N GLY A 65 -15.01 11.97 26.27
CA GLY A 65 -14.46 10.75 25.69
C GLY A 65 -14.14 9.75 26.80
N ILE A 66 -14.82 8.60 26.81
CA ILE A 66 -14.56 7.49 27.73
C ILE A 66 -13.84 6.38 26.96
N SER A 67 -12.71 5.90 27.50
CA SER A 67 -11.94 4.79 26.91
C SER A 67 -12.56 3.43 27.23
N GLU A 68 -12.24 2.40 26.44
CA GLU A 68 -12.51 0.99 26.72
C GLU A 68 -12.00 0.53 28.11
N ARG A 69 -11.07 1.29 28.70
CA ARG A 69 -10.59 1.12 30.07
C ARG A 69 -11.68 1.19 31.13
N LEU A 70 -12.74 1.99 30.93
CA LEU A 70 -13.87 2.02 31.87
C LEU A 70 -14.55 0.64 31.92
N PHE A 71 -14.76 0.01 30.76
CA PHE A 71 -15.35 -1.32 30.69
C PHE A 71 -14.43 -2.38 31.29
N ALA A 72 -13.13 -2.31 31.01
CA ALA A 72 -12.15 -3.20 31.65
C ALA A 72 -12.19 -3.11 33.19
N PHE A 73 -12.28 -1.88 33.73
CA PHE A 73 -12.41 -1.65 35.17
C PHE A 73 -13.73 -2.22 35.73
N LEU A 74 -14.88 -1.95 35.08
CA LEU A 74 -16.18 -2.44 35.52
C LEU A 74 -16.28 -3.98 35.49
N GLU A 75 -15.66 -4.62 34.50
CA GLU A 75 -15.56 -6.07 34.37
C GLU A 75 -14.54 -6.71 35.33
N GLY A 76 -13.76 -5.90 36.05
CA GLY A 76 -12.68 -6.39 36.91
C GLY A 76 -11.57 -7.12 36.14
N LYS A 77 -11.39 -6.79 34.85
CA LYS A 77 -10.44 -7.43 33.94
C LYS A 77 -9.37 -6.44 33.50
N SER A 78 -8.20 -6.96 33.14
CA SER A 78 -7.16 -6.12 32.53
C SER A 78 -7.58 -5.68 31.12
N VAL A 79 -7.10 -4.51 30.68
CA VAL A 79 -7.34 -4.02 29.31
C VAL A 79 -6.90 -5.06 28.26
N ARG A 80 -5.85 -5.84 28.57
CA ARG A 80 -5.37 -6.94 27.73
C ARG A 80 -6.40 -8.05 27.54
N GLU A 81 -7.18 -8.38 28.58
CA GLU A 81 -8.25 -9.38 28.51
C GLU A 81 -9.50 -8.84 27.82
N CYS A 82 -9.71 -7.53 27.84
CA CYS A 82 -10.83 -6.86 27.16
C CYS A 82 -10.53 -6.51 25.69
N THR A 83 -9.27 -6.60 25.26
CA THR A 83 -8.88 -6.37 23.87
C THR A 83 -9.11 -7.67 23.08
N MET A 84 -10.05 -7.66 22.13
CA MET A 84 -10.37 -8.84 21.29
C MET A 84 -9.18 -9.31 20.43
N PHE A 85 -8.12 -8.51 20.32
CA PHE A 85 -6.91 -8.80 19.56
C PHE A 85 -5.68 -8.93 20.47
N PRO A 86 -4.77 -9.89 20.23
CA PRO A 86 -3.57 -10.04 21.02
C PRO A 86 -2.66 -8.81 20.88
N LEU A 87 -2.34 -8.16 22.00
CA LEU A 87 -1.44 -6.99 22.02
C LEU A 87 0.03 -7.32 21.67
N LEU A 88 0.41 -8.60 21.75
CA LEU A 88 1.75 -9.12 21.44
C LEU A 88 1.65 -10.54 20.87
N LYS A 89 2.42 -10.85 19.81
CA LYS A 89 2.70 -12.24 19.42
C LYS A 89 3.34 -12.96 20.62
N PRO A 90 2.90 -14.18 20.97
CA PRO A 90 3.53 -14.94 22.04
C PRO A 90 5.02 -15.14 21.76
N ALA A 91 5.86 -15.00 22.79
CA ALA A 91 7.26 -15.35 22.68
C ALA A 91 7.37 -16.88 22.52
N HIS A 92 7.89 -17.33 21.38
CA HIS A 92 8.11 -18.74 21.08
C HIS A 92 9.10 -19.32 22.11
N ARG A 93 8.60 -20.06 23.11
CA ARG A 93 9.40 -21.09 23.78
C ARG A 93 9.23 -22.37 22.98
N GLY A 94 10.29 -22.79 22.32
CA GLY A 94 10.30 -24.01 21.51
C GLY A 94 10.00 -25.23 22.38
N THR A 95 9.07 -26.05 21.89
CA THR A 95 9.20 -27.51 21.70
C THR A 95 7.91 -28.01 21.05
N GLU A 96 8.08 -28.67 19.91
CA GLU A 96 7.31 -29.77 19.33
C GLU A 96 5.80 -29.62 19.04
N GLU A 97 5.53 -29.70 17.74
CA GLU A 97 4.33 -30.02 16.98
C GLU A 97 3.09 -30.55 17.74
N SER A 98 1.99 -29.82 17.57
CA SER A 98 0.69 -30.40 17.26
C SER A 98 -0.12 -29.37 16.47
N GLY A 99 -0.66 -29.78 15.33
CA GLY A 99 -1.46 -28.93 14.45
C GLY A 99 -2.63 -28.27 15.16
N ASP A 100 -2.92 -27.02 14.75
CA ASP A 100 -4.21 -26.31 14.80
C ASP A 100 -4.06 -24.77 14.86
N GLU A 101 -3.04 -24.18 14.22
CA GLU A 101 -2.91 -22.71 14.11
C GLU A 101 -2.92 -22.19 12.66
N GLU A 102 -3.87 -22.65 11.84
CA GLU A 102 -4.11 -22.10 10.48
C GLU A 102 -5.53 -21.52 10.32
N LYS A 103 -6.13 -20.98 11.39
CA LYS A 103 -7.52 -20.44 11.33
C LYS A 103 -7.74 -19.03 11.87
N ALA A 104 -6.70 -18.25 12.14
CA ALA A 104 -6.85 -16.84 12.50
C ALA A 104 -6.30 -15.94 11.38
N GLY A 105 -7.10 -15.77 10.33
CA GLY A 105 -6.76 -14.95 9.17
C GLY A 105 -7.30 -15.47 7.84
N MET A 106 -8.34 -16.31 7.86
CA MET A 106 -9.05 -16.69 6.65
C MET A 106 -10.18 -15.68 6.43
N LEU A 107 -9.84 -14.50 5.88
CA LEU A 107 -10.80 -13.90 4.96
C LEU A 107 -10.84 -14.90 3.80
N SER A 108 -11.99 -15.55 3.59
CA SER A 108 -12.19 -16.44 2.47
C SER A 108 -11.86 -15.66 1.20
N LEU A 109 -10.72 -15.99 0.61
CA LEU A 109 -10.35 -15.57 -0.72
C LEU A 109 -11.40 -16.15 -1.66
N GLU A 110 -12.43 -15.38 -2.00
CA GLU A 110 -13.17 -15.61 -3.23
C GLU A 110 -12.28 -15.12 -4.40
N HIS A 111 -11.09 -15.72 -4.58
CA HIS A 111 -10.45 -15.67 -5.89
C HIS A 111 -11.39 -16.45 -6.79
N GLN A 112 -12.10 -15.74 -7.67
CA GLN A 112 -12.86 -16.39 -8.72
C GLN A 112 -11.87 -17.26 -9.51
N GLU A 113 -12.11 -18.57 -9.61
CA GLU A 113 -11.23 -19.55 -10.27
C GLU A 113 -10.78 -19.14 -11.69
N ASP A 114 -11.38 -18.10 -12.27
CA ASP A 114 -11.20 -17.59 -13.63
C ASP A 114 -10.21 -16.41 -13.77
N ASP A 115 -9.61 -15.89 -12.69
CA ASP A 115 -8.74 -14.70 -12.78
C ASP A 115 -7.25 -14.99 -13.05
N THR A 116 -6.89 -16.26 -13.26
CA THR A 116 -5.53 -16.68 -13.64
C THR A 116 -5.47 -17.16 -15.09
N VAL A 117 -4.33 -16.95 -15.75
CA VAL A 117 -4.12 -17.35 -17.15
C VAL A 117 -2.94 -18.30 -17.22
N GLU A 118 -3.17 -19.54 -17.67
CA GLU A 118 -2.11 -20.53 -17.83
C GLU A 118 -1.15 -20.14 -18.97
N ILE A 119 0.08 -19.72 -18.62
CA ILE A 119 1.11 -19.32 -19.58
C ILE A 119 2.18 -20.40 -19.65
N LYS A 120 2.22 -21.16 -20.75
CA LYS A 120 3.26 -22.17 -21.03
C LYS A 120 4.42 -21.61 -21.83
N ASP A 121 4.10 -20.83 -22.86
CA ASP A 121 5.08 -20.15 -23.71
C ASP A 121 4.98 -18.64 -23.47
N ILE A 122 6.06 -18.07 -22.96
CA ILE A 122 6.19 -16.64 -22.67
C ILE A 122 6.45 -15.84 -23.96
N GLY A 123 6.99 -16.48 -25.00
CA GLY A 123 7.39 -15.84 -26.25
C GLY A 123 8.72 -15.09 -26.20
N ILE A 124 9.30 -14.90 -25.01
CA ILE A 124 10.62 -14.28 -24.82
C ILE A 124 11.37 -14.89 -23.65
N THR A 125 12.69 -15.07 -23.80
CA THR A 125 13.59 -15.48 -22.72
C THR A 125 13.99 -14.28 -21.87
N ARG A 126 14.26 -14.48 -20.58
CA ARG A 126 14.79 -13.42 -19.69
C ARG A 126 16.00 -12.67 -20.28
N LYS A 127 16.96 -13.37 -20.90
CA LYS A 127 18.13 -12.73 -21.52
C LYS A 127 17.73 -11.73 -22.60
N LYS A 128 16.89 -12.15 -23.55
CA LYS A 128 16.36 -11.27 -24.61
C LYS A 128 15.53 -10.11 -24.07
N ALA A 129 14.76 -10.33 -23.00
CA ALA A 129 14.02 -9.26 -22.33
C ALA A 129 14.96 -8.23 -21.69
N LEU A 130 16.04 -8.67 -21.05
CA LEU A 130 17.05 -7.81 -20.48
C LEU A 130 17.81 -7.02 -21.55
N ASP A 131 18.19 -7.67 -22.66
CA ASP A 131 18.81 -7.01 -23.81
C ASP A 131 17.87 -5.91 -24.36
N LEU A 132 16.58 -6.21 -24.48
CA LEU A 132 15.56 -5.27 -24.94
C LEU A 132 15.37 -4.08 -23.98
N LEU A 133 15.38 -4.33 -22.67
CA LEU A 133 15.35 -3.28 -21.65
C LEU A 133 16.54 -2.33 -21.82
N TYR A 134 17.76 -2.85 -21.95
CA TYR A 134 18.95 -2.03 -22.14
C TYR A 134 18.98 -1.27 -23.47
N GLU A 135 18.26 -1.74 -24.49
CA GLU A 135 18.07 -1.00 -25.74
C GLU A 135 17.28 0.30 -25.50
N HIS A 136 16.27 0.29 -24.62
CA HIS A 136 15.31 1.40 -24.45
C HIS A 136 15.58 2.28 -23.24
N ILE A 137 16.15 1.73 -22.15
CA ILE A 137 16.40 2.46 -20.90
C ILE A 137 17.91 2.65 -20.73
N LYS A 138 18.35 3.91 -20.57
CA LYS A 138 19.77 4.26 -20.36
C LYS A 138 20.05 4.65 -18.91
N ASN A 139 19.05 5.15 -18.21
CA ASN A 139 19.13 5.55 -16.83
C ASN A 139 19.31 4.33 -15.91
N GLN A 140 20.43 4.29 -15.21
CA GLN A 140 20.77 3.17 -14.32
C GLN A 140 19.81 3.01 -13.14
N ASN A 141 19.18 4.10 -12.67
CA ASN A 141 18.18 4.02 -11.61
C ASN A 141 16.88 3.39 -12.11
N LEU A 142 16.47 3.69 -13.33
CA LEU A 142 15.31 3.03 -13.95
C LEU A 142 15.60 1.54 -14.18
N ILE A 143 16.79 1.18 -14.68
CA ILE A 143 17.19 -0.23 -14.80
C ILE A 143 17.06 -0.96 -13.46
N LYS A 144 17.49 -0.34 -12.35
CA LYS A 144 17.34 -0.93 -11.01
C LYS A 144 15.88 -1.05 -10.57
N HIS A 145 15.02 -0.11 -10.95
CA HIS A 145 13.56 -0.19 -10.74
C HIS A 145 13.00 -1.43 -11.46
N HIS A 146 13.27 -1.58 -12.75
CA HIS A 146 12.87 -2.76 -13.53
C HIS A 146 13.32 -4.09 -12.91
N LEU A 147 14.58 -4.17 -12.46
CA LEU A 147 15.07 -5.36 -11.76
C LEU A 147 14.36 -5.60 -10.43
N SER A 148 14.03 -4.54 -9.68
CA SER A 148 13.29 -4.65 -8.42
C SER A 148 11.87 -5.16 -8.64
N VAL A 149 11.18 -4.66 -9.66
CA VAL A 149 9.81 -5.09 -10.01
C VAL A 149 9.82 -6.51 -10.59
N GLU A 150 10.84 -6.91 -11.36
CA GLU A 150 11.05 -8.30 -11.78
C GLU A 150 11.09 -9.25 -10.57
N ILE A 151 11.91 -8.91 -9.57
CA ILE A 151 12.08 -9.70 -8.34
C ILE A 151 10.76 -9.78 -7.56
N GLN A 152 10.08 -8.64 -7.40
CA GLN A 152 8.82 -8.55 -6.69
C GLN A 152 7.73 -9.41 -7.36
N MET A 153 7.54 -9.26 -8.67
CA MET A 153 6.51 -9.98 -9.41
C MET A 153 6.74 -11.50 -9.38
N ARG A 154 8.00 -11.94 -9.49
CA ARG A 154 8.34 -13.37 -9.29
C ARG A 154 7.95 -13.85 -7.90
N ALA A 155 8.31 -13.09 -6.86
CA ALA A 155 8.04 -13.48 -5.48
C ALA A 155 6.53 -13.56 -5.17
N LEU A 156 5.74 -12.65 -5.74
CA LEU A 156 4.28 -12.70 -5.63
C LEU A 156 3.70 -13.93 -6.33
N ALA A 157 4.17 -14.24 -7.53
CA ALA A 157 3.76 -15.44 -8.26
C ALA A 157 4.04 -16.72 -7.45
N GLU A 158 5.26 -16.85 -6.90
CA GLU A 158 5.64 -17.98 -6.05
C GLU A 158 4.84 -18.04 -4.76
N TYR A 159 4.50 -16.89 -4.17
CA TYR A 159 3.62 -16.83 -3.01
C TYR A 159 2.23 -17.40 -3.33
N PHE A 160 1.60 -16.96 -4.43
CA PHE A 160 0.28 -17.46 -4.83
C PHE A 160 0.30 -18.95 -5.21
N GLN A 161 1.35 -19.44 -5.86
CA GLN A 161 1.52 -20.88 -6.09
C GLN A 161 1.56 -21.67 -4.78
N LYS A 162 2.27 -21.17 -3.75
CA LYS A 162 2.32 -21.79 -2.42
C LYS A 162 0.97 -21.75 -1.70
N GLN A 163 0.08 -20.82 -2.05
CA GLN A 163 -1.31 -20.78 -1.56
C GLN A 163 -2.26 -21.70 -2.35
N GLY A 164 -1.74 -22.46 -3.33
CA GLY A 164 -2.53 -23.39 -4.14
C GLY A 164 -3.21 -22.75 -5.36
N ILE A 165 -2.89 -21.50 -5.69
CA ILE A 165 -3.43 -20.84 -6.88
C ILE A 165 -2.74 -21.40 -8.13
N GLY A 166 -3.52 -22.05 -9.00
CA GLY A 166 -3.09 -22.58 -10.29
C GLY A 166 -2.92 -21.47 -11.35
N GLY A 167 -2.42 -21.83 -12.53
CA GLY A 167 -2.31 -20.87 -13.66
C GLY A 167 -1.29 -19.75 -13.46
N VAL A 168 -0.53 -19.74 -12.36
CA VAL A 168 0.51 -18.74 -12.09
C VAL A 168 1.86 -19.23 -12.59
N ASN A 169 2.53 -18.42 -13.42
CA ASN A 169 3.89 -18.70 -13.92
C ASN A 169 4.87 -17.61 -13.43
N PRO A 170 5.78 -17.92 -12.48
CA PRO A 170 6.73 -16.95 -11.94
C PRO A 170 7.66 -16.32 -12.99
N ASP A 171 8.04 -17.04 -14.04
CA ASP A 171 8.84 -16.49 -15.12
C ASP A 171 8.06 -15.48 -15.96
N ALA A 172 6.78 -15.74 -16.23
CA ALA A 172 5.92 -14.80 -16.96
C ALA A 172 5.71 -13.51 -16.17
N TRP A 173 5.45 -13.62 -14.86
CA TRP A 173 5.30 -12.48 -13.95
C TRP A 173 6.59 -11.67 -13.84
N ALA A 174 7.74 -12.34 -13.74
CA ALA A 174 9.05 -11.70 -13.76
C ALA A 174 9.27 -10.88 -15.04
N ILE A 175 8.93 -11.43 -16.21
CA ILE A 175 9.03 -10.72 -17.50
C ILE A 175 8.10 -9.51 -17.57
N ALA A 176 6.87 -9.62 -17.03
CA ALA A 176 5.96 -8.49 -16.93
C ALA A 176 6.58 -7.34 -16.12
N GLY A 177 7.10 -7.66 -14.92
CA GLY A 177 7.79 -6.68 -14.08
C GLY A 177 9.06 -6.11 -14.71
N LEU A 178 9.86 -6.93 -15.40
CA LEU A 178 11.10 -6.49 -16.04
C LEU A 178 10.85 -5.49 -17.18
N LEU A 179 9.75 -5.62 -17.92
CA LEU A 179 9.51 -4.85 -19.14
C LEU A 179 8.47 -3.75 -19.02
N HIS A 180 7.72 -3.66 -17.91
CA HIS A 180 6.53 -2.79 -17.79
C HIS A 180 6.76 -1.34 -18.24
N ASP A 181 7.83 -0.72 -17.77
CA ASP A 181 8.17 0.70 -18.00
C ASP A 181 9.19 0.97 -19.10
N MET A 182 9.39 0.02 -20.02
CA MET A 182 10.47 0.12 -21.01
C MET A 182 10.33 1.34 -21.94
N ASP A 183 9.14 1.92 -22.05
CA ASP A 183 8.86 3.13 -22.81
C ASP A 183 9.02 4.44 -22.01
N TRP A 184 9.26 4.37 -20.68
CA TRP A 184 9.20 5.52 -19.78
C TRP A 184 10.10 6.70 -20.20
N GLU A 185 11.37 6.45 -20.56
CA GLU A 185 12.29 7.51 -21.00
C GLU A 185 11.82 8.29 -22.24
N ILE A 186 10.91 7.70 -23.03
CA ILE A 186 10.34 8.32 -24.24
C ILE A 186 8.96 8.92 -23.92
N THR A 187 8.22 8.32 -22.99
CA THR A 187 6.82 8.69 -22.68
C THR A 187 6.65 9.56 -21.44
N GLU A 188 7.72 9.89 -20.70
CA GLU A 188 7.63 10.69 -19.46
C GLU A 188 6.91 12.04 -19.66
N SER A 189 7.04 12.65 -20.84
CA SER A 189 6.35 13.89 -21.20
C SER A 189 4.92 13.69 -21.70
N GLU A 190 4.52 12.45 -22.00
CA GLU A 190 3.19 12.07 -22.49
C GLU A 190 2.64 10.85 -21.71
N PRO A 191 2.27 10.98 -20.42
CA PRO A 191 1.90 9.84 -19.57
C PRO A 191 0.73 8.98 -20.07
N LYS A 192 -0.11 9.50 -20.97
CA LYS A 192 -1.19 8.75 -21.64
C LYS A 192 -0.69 7.75 -22.69
N ARG A 193 0.57 7.86 -23.13
CA ARG A 193 1.18 6.94 -24.10
C ARG A 193 1.99 5.84 -23.43
N HIS A 194 2.42 6.08 -22.19
CA HIS A 194 3.14 5.12 -21.38
C HIS A 194 2.34 3.83 -21.22
N SER A 195 3.05 2.70 -21.19
CA SER A 195 2.58 1.31 -21.24
C SER A 195 2.04 0.84 -22.60
N LEU A 196 1.41 1.71 -23.39
CA LEU A 196 0.85 1.35 -24.71
C LEU A 196 1.97 1.07 -25.72
N MET A 197 3.04 1.88 -25.70
CA MET A 197 4.16 1.70 -26.61
C MET A 197 4.95 0.42 -26.28
N THR A 198 5.19 0.16 -25.00
CA THR A 198 5.74 -1.13 -24.55
C THR A 198 4.88 -2.29 -25.04
N ALA A 199 3.56 -2.24 -24.84
CA ALA A 199 2.65 -3.30 -25.26
C ALA A 199 2.72 -3.57 -26.78
N ASP A 200 2.75 -2.52 -27.61
CA ASP A 200 2.88 -2.64 -29.06
C ASP A 200 4.19 -3.31 -29.50
N ILE A 201 5.30 -2.98 -28.84
CA ILE A 201 6.62 -3.57 -29.12
C ILE A 201 6.61 -5.06 -28.79
N LEU A 202 6.06 -5.43 -27.63
CA LEU A 202 6.04 -6.81 -27.15
C LEU A 202 5.09 -7.69 -27.97
N ASN A 203 3.94 -7.16 -28.38
CA ASN A 203 3.04 -7.83 -29.33
C ASN A 203 3.76 -8.19 -30.63
N LYS A 204 4.51 -7.24 -31.22
CA LYS A 204 5.28 -7.48 -32.47
C LYS A 204 6.40 -8.50 -32.29
N LYS A 205 6.93 -8.65 -31.08
CA LYS A 205 7.96 -9.65 -30.73
C LYS A 205 7.38 -11.02 -30.39
N GLY A 206 6.05 -11.16 -30.36
CA GLY A 206 5.37 -12.43 -30.05
C GLY A 206 5.40 -12.80 -28.57
N VAL A 207 5.51 -11.81 -27.67
CA VAL A 207 5.35 -12.05 -26.22
C VAL A 207 3.90 -12.42 -25.92
N HIS A 208 3.70 -13.32 -24.95
CA HIS A 208 2.38 -13.84 -24.61
C HIS A 208 1.37 -12.70 -24.29
N PRO A 209 0.15 -12.72 -24.86
CA PRO A 209 -0.82 -11.62 -24.71
C PRO A 209 -1.15 -11.25 -23.27
N ALA A 210 -1.24 -12.21 -22.35
CA ALA A 210 -1.50 -11.92 -20.94
C ALA A 210 -0.40 -11.07 -20.27
N ILE A 211 0.87 -11.26 -20.65
CA ILE A 211 1.99 -10.44 -20.15
C ILE A 211 1.88 -9.03 -20.73
N VAL A 212 1.59 -8.94 -22.03
CA VAL A 212 1.42 -7.67 -22.73
C VAL A 212 0.25 -6.87 -22.15
N GLU A 213 -0.86 -7.53 -21.83
CA GLU A 213 -2.02 -6.88 -21.24
C GLU A 213 -1.75 -6.41 -19.81
N ALA A 214 -1.09 -7.23 -18.97
CA ALA A 214 -0.64 -6.80 -17.64
C ALA A 214 0.20 -5.52 -17.70
N ILE A 215 1.16 -5.46 -18.63
CA ILE A 215 1.93 -4.25 -18.88
C ILE A 215 1.02 -3.13 -19.39
N ARG A 216 0.12 -3.38 -20.34
CA ARG A 216 -0.73 -2.32 -20.88
C ARG A 216 -1.59 -1.64 -19.81
N VAL A 217 -2.16 -2.41 -18.88
CA VAL A 217 -3.13 -1.89 -17.89
C VAL A 217 -2.49 -1.35 -16.61
N HIS A 218 -1.20 -1.60 -16.34
CA HIS A 218 -0.57 -1.14 -15.09
C HIS A 218 -0.63 0.40 -14.91
N ASN A 219 -0.62 1.15 -16.02
CA ASN A 219 -0.72 2.60 -15.98
C ASN A 219 -2.16 3.05 -15.69
N HIS A 220 -2.39 3.43 -14.43
CA HIS A 220 -3.67 3.91 -13.90
C HIS A 220 -4.29 5.08 -14.68
N ILE A 221 -3.49 5.88 -15.42
CA ILE A 221 -3.98 7.01 -16.20
C ILE A 221 -4.94 6.56 -17.32
N HIS A 222 -4.83 5.32 -17.78
CA HIS A 222 -5.75 4.78 -18.80
C HIS A 222 -7.18 4.58 -18.26
N GLY A 223 -7.36 4.49 -16.94
CA GLY A 223 -8.65 4.20 -16.32
C GLY A 223 -9.19 2.81 -16.68
N ILE A 224 -8.28 1.86 -16.96
CA ILE A 224 -8.62 0.48 -17.31
C ILE A 224 -8.46 -0.38 -16.06
N GLU A 225 -9.51 -1.08 -15.69
CA GLU A 225 -9.52 -1.95 -14.51
C GLU A 225 -8.72 -3.25 -14.78
N PRO A 226 -7.75 -3.61 -13.90
CA PRO A 226 -7.02 -4.87 -14.02
C PRO A 226 -7.92 -6.05 -13.65
N LYS A 227 -7.93 -7.10 -14.49
CA LYS A 227 -8.84 -8.24 -14.37
C LYS A 227 -8.14 -9.49 -13.86
N THR A 228 -7.00 -9.83 -14.45
CA THR A 228 -6.26 -11.04 -14.06
C THR A 228 -5.43 -10.80 -12.82
N LEU A 229 -5.07 -11.87 -12.12
CA LEU A 229 -4.24 -11.79 -10.91
C LEU A 229 -2.88 -11.14 -11.19
N MET A 230 -2.29 -11.38 -12.37
CA MET A 230 -1.03 -10.76 -12.80
C MET A 230 -1.19 -9.27 -13.09
N GLU A 231 -2.27 -8.87 -13.77
CA GLU A 231 -2.61 -7.46 -14.01
C GLU A 231 -2.78 -6.71 -12.69
N LYS A 232 -3.58 -7.27 -11.78
CA LYS A 232 -3.81 -6.71 -10.44
C LYS A 232 -2.51 -6.57 -9.66
N ALA A 233 -1.65 -7.59 -9.70
CA ALA A 233 -0.38 -7.59 -8.99
C ALA A 233 0.57 -6.50 -9.53
N LEU A 234 0.76 -6.43 -10.85
CA LEU A 234 1.63 -5.42 -11.44
C LEU A 234 1.10 -4.00 -11.18
N TYR A 235 -0.22 -3.81 -11.32
CA TYR A 235 -0.89 -2.53 -11.10
C TYR A 235 -0.69 -1.97 -9.70
N CYS A 236 -0.86 -2.79 -8.65
CA CYS A 236 -0.80 -2.29 -7.27
C CYS A 236 0.55 -2.46 -6.57
N ALA A 237 1.42 -3.37 -7.02
CA ALA A 237 2.63 -3.71 -6.28
C ALA A 237 3.88 -2.95 -6.73
N GLU A 238 4.01 -2.58 -8.01
CA GLU A 238 5.29 -2.12 -8.58
C GLU A 238 5.85 -0.90 -7.83
N GLU A 239 4.99 0.07 -7.50
CA GLU A 239 5.38 1.32 -6.86
C GLU A 239 5.96 1.12 -5.45
N LEU A 240 5.63 0.00 -4.80
CA LEU A 240 6.17 -0.34 -3.48
C LEU A 240 7.68 -0.55 -3.53
N THR A 241 8.23 -1.01 -4.66
CA THR A 241 9.67 -1.20 -4.82
C THR A 241 10.43 0.11 -4.66
N GLY A 242 9.90 1.22 -5.21
CA GLY A 242 10.46 2.56 -5.04
C GLY A 242 10.50 3.00 -3.57
N LEU A 243 9.46 2.68 -2.79
CA LEU A 243 9.43 2.95 -1.36
C LEU A 243 10.45 2.11 -0.58
N VAL A 244 10.62 0.83 -0.93
CA VAL A 244 11.62 -0.07 -0.33
C VAL A 244 13.04 0.41 -0.64
N VAL A 245 13.33 0.76 -1.89
CA VAL A 245 14.63 1.32 -2.29
C VAL A 245 14.91 2.63 -1.57
N ALA A 246 13.96 3.57 -1.56
CA ALA A 246 14.09 4.82 -0.81
C ALA A 246 14.35 4.54 0.68
N SER A 247 13.69 3.52 1.23
CA SER A 247 13.86 3.10 2.62
C SER A 247 15.27 2.63 2.92
N ALA A 248 15.93 1.93 1.98
CA ALA A 248 17.33 1.53 2.08
C ALA A 248 18.27 2.73 1.95
N LEU A 249 18.02 3.64 1.00
CA LEU A 249 18.90 4.79 0.72
C LEU A 249 19.04 5.78 1.88
N VAL A 250 18.06 5.82 2.80
CA VAL A 250 18.14 6.65 4.02
C VAL A 250 18.77 5.94 5.22
N GLN A 251 19.14 4.66 5.09
CA GLN A 251 19.94 3.98 6.10
C GLN A 251 21.39 4.48 6.06
N PRO A 252 22.12 4.50 7.19
CA PRO A 252 23.52 4.93 7.23
C PRO A 252 24.44 4.14 6.28
N ASP A 253 24.18 2.84 6.13
CA ASP A 253 24.93 1.94 5.26
C ASP A 253 24.36 1.83 3.83
N LYS A 254 23.19 2.43 3.59
CA LYS A 254 22.42 2.39 2.34
C LYS A 254 22.06 0.98 1.88
N LYS A 255 21.91 0.02 2.81
CA LYS A 255 21.66 -1.38 2.48
C LYS A 255 20.24 -1.84 2.73
N LEU A 256 19.74 -2.72 1.86
CA LEU A 256 18.47 -3.43 2.04
C LEU A 256 18.47 -4.32 3.27
N SER A 257 19.63 -4.89 3.65
CA SER A 257 19.78 -5.73 4.85
C SER A 257 19.44 -5.00 6.15
N SER A 258 19.45 -3.66 6.12
CA SER A 258 19.19 -2.79 7.29
C SER A 258 17.77 -2.22 7.28
N VAL A 259 16.90 -2.69 6.37
CA VAL A 259 15.49 -2.30 6.27
C VAL A 259 14.62 -3.44 6.81
N ASP A 260 13.61 -3.08 7.60
CA ASP A 260 12.59 -4.01 8.09
C ASP A 260 11.18 -3.58 7.66
N VAL A 261 10.21 -4.50 7.71
CA VAL A 261 8.82 -4.22 7.32
C VAL A 261 8.22 -3.04 8.12
N PRO A 262 8.33 -2.98 9.46
CA PRO A 262 7.78 -1.85 10.23
C PRO A 262 8.31 -0.48 9.79
N SER A 263 9.60 -0.38 9.45
CA SER A 263 10.20 0.87 8.98
C SER A 263 9.65 1.30 7.62
N VAL A 264 9.42 0.36 6.70
CA VAL A 264 8.79 0.64 5.40
C VAL A 264 7.34 1.08 5.59
N ILE A 265 6.58 0.41 6.44
CA ILE A 265 5.18 0.80 6.74
C ILE A 265 5.10 2.18 7.39
N LYS A 266 6.04 2.51 8.28
CA LYS A 266 6.14 3.87 8.85
C LYS A 266 6.40 4.91 7.76
N LYS A 267 7.32 4.64 6.84
CA LYS A 267 7.65 5.50 5.71
C LYS A 267 6.51 5.60 4.68
N PHE A 268 5.74 4.54 4.50
CA PHE A 268 4.53 4.55 3.68
C PHE A 268 3.52 5.59 4.19
N LYS A 269 3.35 5.70 5.51
CA LYS A 269 2.42 6.68 6.10
C LYS A 269 2.89 8.14 6.00
N ASP A 270 4.19 8.36 5.86
CA ASP A 270 4.77 9.68 5.65
C ASP A 270 4.65 10.09 4.17
N LYS A 271 3.65 10.91 3.82
CA LYS A 271 3.42 11.38 2.44
C LYS A 271 4.58 12.22 1.87
N ALA A 272 5.43 12.82 2.71
CA ALA A 272 6.58 13.59 2.26
C ALA A 272 7.77 12.69 1.87
N PHE A 273 7.83 11.48 2.42
CA PHE A 273 8.85 10.50 2.07
C PHE A 273 8.52 9.86 0.70
N ALA A 274 9.48 9.76 -0.22
CA ALA A 274 9.25 9.19 -1.54
C ALA A 274 7.96 9.71 -2.22
N ARG A 275 7.86 11.04 -2.38
CA ARG A 275 6.65 11.72 -2.90
C ARG A 275 6.16 11.23 -4.27
N GLY A 276 7.04 10.62 -5.06
CA GLY A 276 6.68 10.04 -6.36
C GLY A 276 5.84 8.76 -6.25
N VAL A 277 5.77 8.14 -5.08
CA VAL A 277 5.00 6.91 -4.85
C VAL A 277 3.54 7.22 -4.57
N ASN A 278 2.66 6.70 -5.42
CA ASN A 278 1.23 6.65 -5.33
C ASN A 278 0.77 5.57 -4.32
N ARG A 279 0.54 6.03 -3.10
CA ARG A 279 0.07 5.20 -1.99
C ARG A 279 -1.34 4.66 -2.22
N GLU A 280 -2.19 5.38 -2.94
CA GLU A 280 -3.58 4.99 -3.18
C GLU A 280 -3.65 3.73 -4.04
N ILE A 281 -2.76 3.63 -5.04
CA ILE A 281 -2.60 2.45 -5.89
C ILE A 281 -2.07 1.27 -5.09
N ILE A 282 -1.03 1.48 -4.27
CA ILE A 282 -0.49 0.39 -3.42
C ILE A 282 -1.54 -0.11 -2.45
N PHE A 283 -2.40 0.77 -1.91
CA PHE A 283 -3.47 0.38 -0.99
C PHE A 283 -4.53 -0.53 -1.64
N GLN A 284 -4.61 -0.56 -2.99
CA GLN A 284 -5.49 -1.49 -3.69
C GLN A 284 -5.02 -2.95 -3.59
N CYS A 285 -3.82 -3.24 -3.08
CA CYS A 285 -3.35 -4.61 -2.91
C CYS A 285 -4.27 -5.47 -2.03
N GLU A 286 -4.92 -4.89 -1.02
CA GLU A 286 -5.83 -5.62 -0.15
C GLU A 286 -7.09 -6.07 -0.89
N PRO A 287 -7.90 -5.18 -1.51
CA PRO A 287 -9.06 -5.61 -2.27
C PRO A 287 -8.73 -6.37 -3.57
N MET A 288 -7.58 -6.12 -4.19
CA MET A 288 -7.22 -6.78 -5.46
C MET A 288 -6.53 -8.14 -5.28
N LEU A 289 -5.67 -8.29 -4.27
CA LEU A 289 -4.82 -9.47 -4.08
C LEU A 289 -5.15 -10.26 -2.82
N GLY A 290 -6.01 -9.71 -1.94
CA GLY A 290 -6.24 -10.27 -0.61
C GLY A 290 -4.99 -10.20 0.29
N LEU A 291 -4.05 -9.30 0.00
CA LEU A 291 -2.83 -9.11 0.78
C LEU A 291 -2.88 -7.81 1.54
N SER A 292 -2.67 -7.87 2.86
CA SER A 292 -2.43 -6.64 3.62
C SER A 292 -1.16 -5.95 3.14
N LEU A 293 -1.08 -4.63 3.35
CA LEU A 293 0.11 -3.85 3.01
C LEU A 293 1.37 -4.41 3.67
N GLU A 294 1.28 -4.86 4.93
CA GLU A 294 2.38 -5.50 5.65
C GLU A 294 2.82 -6.79 4.97
N LYS A 295 1.86 -7.61 4.49
CA LYS A 295 2.17 -8.88 3.83
C LYS A 295 2.83 -8.65 2.48
N LEU A 296 2.29 -7.73 1.66
CA LEU A 296 2.89 -7.33 0.38
C LEU A 296 4.31 -6.77 0.59
N THR A 297 4.49 -5.93 1.61
CA THR A 297 5.79 -5.37 1.98
C THR A 297 6.77 -6.45 2.42
N ALA A 298 6.33 -7.43 3.21
CA ALA A 298 7.17 -8.53 3.66
C ALA A 298 7.66 -9.40 2.48
N ILE A 299 6.77 -9.75 1.55
CA ILE A 299 7.11 -10.52 0.34
C ILE A 299 8.13 -9.74 -0.50
N THR A 300 7.82 -8.47 -0.79
CA THR A 300 8.67 -7.59 -1.62
C THR A 300 10.06 -7.41 -0.99
N LEU A 301 10.10 -7.03 0.29
CA LEU A 301 11.36 -6.75 0.99
C LEU A 301 12.24 -7.99 1.10
N SER A 302 11.67 -9.14 1.48
CA SER A 302 12.42 -10.40 1.59
C SER A 302 13.06 -10.78 0.26
N ALA A 303 12.28 -10.75 -0.84
CA ALA A 303 12.77 -11.09 -2.17
C ALA A 303 13.88 -10.12 -2.65
N MET A 304 13.71 -8.82 -2.42
CA MET A 304 14.73 -7.83 -2.75
C MET A 304 15.99 -7.97 -1.90
N GLN A 305 15.87 -8.33 -0.62
CA GLN A 305 17.02 -8.57 0.27
C GLN A 305 17.87 -9.78 -0.19
N GLU A 306 17.23 -10.87 -0.62
CA GLU A 306 17.91 -12.04 -1.18
C GLU A 306 18.70 -11.70 -2.46
N LYS A 307 18.25 -10.67 -3.19
CA LYS A 307 18.81 -10.20 -4.46
C LYS A 307 19.51 -8.84 -4.37
N ALA A 308 19.84 -8.38 -3.16
CA ALA A 308 20.38 -7.05 -2.92
C ALA A 308 21.67 -6.77 -3.73
N GLY A 309 22.52 -7.79 -3.89
CA GLY A 309 23.73 -7.71 -4.72
C GLY A 309 23.47 -7.40 -6.20
N GLU A 310 22.35 -7.87 -6.77
CA GLU A 310 21.95 -7.57 -8.16
C GLU A 310 21.43 -6.13 -8.30
N LEU A 311 20.86 -5.57 -7.22
CA LEU A 311 20.32 -4.21 -7.16
C LEU A 311 21.38 -3.15 -6.80
N GLY A 312 22.55 -3.59 -6.30
CA GLY A 312 23.59 -2.71 -5.78
C GLY A 312 23.12 -1.93 -4.54
N LEU A 313 22.32 -2.59 -3.70
CA LEU A 313 21.77 -2.13 -2.42
C LEU A 313 22.03 -3.20 -1.35
#